data_AF-A0A267MET6-F1
#
_entry.id   AF-A0A267MET6-F1
#
_cell.length_a   1.000
_cell.length_b   1.000
_cell.length_c   1.000
_cell.angle_alpha   90.00
_cell.angle_beta   90.00
_cell.angle_gamma   90.00
#
_symmetry.space_group_name_H-M   'P 1'
#
loop_
_entity.id
_entity.type
_entity.pdbx_description
1 polymer ?
#
loop_
_entity_poly.entity_id
_entity_poly.type
_entity_poly.pdbx_seq_one_letter_code
_entity_poly.pdbx_strand_id
1 'polypeptide(L)' 'MSNCIMCMEKPKEYINLLDERICRECETKITDLSIDDIEYEYYNMMIKKIWSKYLVKYDESY' A
#
# COMPACT_ATOMS: atom_id res chain seq x y z
N MET A 1 9.20 2.76 14.16
CA MET A 1 9.32 1.74 13.09
C MET A 1 7.95 1.61 12.47
N SER A 2 7.79 1.98 11.20
CA SER A 2 6.48 2.00 10.54
C SER A 2 6.11 0.59 10.08
N ASN A 3 4.86 0.19 10.34
CA ASN A 3 4.30 -1.09 9.93
C ASN A 3 3.95 -1.07 8.44
N CYS A 4 3.70 -2.25 7.87
CA CYS A 4 3.11 -2.37 6.54
C CYS A 4 1.73 -1.70 6.53
N ILE A 5 1.49 -0.81 5.58
CA ILE A 5 0.21 -0.07 5.48
C ILE A 5 -0.97 -0.99 5.13
N MET A 6 -0.70 -2.17 4.57
CA MET A 6 -1.72 -3.15 4.18
C MET A 6 -2.12 -4.04 5.36
N CYS A 7 -1.19 -4.80 5.92
CA CYS A 7 -1.48 -5.79 6.96
C CYS A 7 -1.24 -5.31 8.39
N MET A 8 -0.72 -4.09 8.59
CA MET A 8 -0.36 -3.52 9.89
C MET A 8 0.71 -4.29 10.67
N GLU A 9 1.33 -5.31 10.08
CA GLU A 9 2.44 -6.04 10.67
C GLU A 9 3.78 -5.33 10.47
N LYS A 10 4.77 -5.67 11.31
CA LYS A 10 6.12 -5.12 11.22
C LYS A 10 6.92 -5.86 10.14
N PRO A 11 7.27 -5.22 9.01
CA PRO A 11 7.98 -5.91 7.93
C PRO A 11 9.44 -6.20 8.28
N LYS A 12 9.94 -7.38 7.88
CA LYS A 12 11.39 -7.66 7.78
C LYS A 12 11.98 -7.03 6.53
N GLU A 13 11.26 -7.15 5.41
CA GLU A 13 11.56 -6.56 4.11
C GLU A 13 10.34 -5.75 3.63
N TYR A 14 10.58 -4.59 3.04
CA TYR A 14 9.52 -3.71 2.55
C TYR A 14 9.98 -2.87 1.36
N ILE A 15 9.02 -2.46 0.54
CA ILE A 15 9.17 -1.39 -0.44
C ILE A 15 8.54 -0.09 0.08
N ASN A 16 9.01 1.05 -0.43
CA ASN A 16 8.34 2.34 -0.22
C ASN A 16 7.47 2.64 -1.43
N LEU A 17 6.18 2.84 -1.20
CA LEU A 17 5.22 3.30 -2.21
C LEU A 17 4.57 4.59 -1.70
N LEU A 18 4.87 5.72 -2.36
CA LEU A 18 4.28 7.04 -2.05
C LEU A 18 4.34 7.37 -0.54
N ASP A 19 5.55 7.32 0.03
CA ASP A 19 5.87 7.50 1.45
C ASP A 19 5.32 6.43 2.42
N GLU A 20 4.61 5.42 1.94
CA GLU A 20 4.11 4.31 2.75
C GLU A 20 4.93 3.03 2.58
N ARG A 21 4.94 2.18 3.61
CA ARG A 21 5.67 0.89 3.57
C ARG A 21 4.75 -0.26 3.23
N ILE A 22 5.14 -1.08 2.26
CA ILE A 22 4.44 -2.33 1.93
C ILE A 22 5.42 -3.48 2.16
N CYS A 23 5.04 -4.47 2.98
CA CYS A 23 5.85 -5.66 3.20
C CYS A 23 5.90 -6.52 1.93
N ARG A 24 6.96 -7.31 1.79
CA ARG A 24 7.15 -8.21 0.63
C ARG A 24 5.96 -9.14 0.38
N GLU A 25 5.32 -9.65 1.42
CA GLU A 25 4.16 -10.54 1.27
C GLU A 25 2.95 -9.81 0.65
N CYS A 26 2.67 -8.59 1.10
CA CYS A 26 1.60 -7.78 0.51
C CYS A 26 1.95 -7.32 -0.90
N GLU A 27 3.21 -6.98 -1.17
CA GLU A 27 3.68 -6.67 -2.53
C GLU A 27 3.42 -7.85 -3.47
N THR A 28 3.87 -9.06 -3.12
CA THR A 28 3.65 -10.26 -3.92
C THR A 28 2.17 -10.55 -4.13
N LYS A 29 1.34 -10.40 -3.08
CA LYS A 29 -0.11 -10.53 -3.24
C LYS A 29 -0.63 -9.53 -4.26
N ILE A 30 -0.30 -8.25 -4.14
CA ILE A 30 -0.79 -7.22 -5.07
C ILE A 30 -0.36 -7.50 -6.53
N THR A 31 0.86 -7.97 -6.76
CA THR A 31 1.36 -8.23 -8.12
C THR A 31 0.77 -9.47 -8.75
N ASP A 32 0.45 -10.48 -7.94
CA ASP A 32 0.03 -11.80 -8.41
C ASP A 32 -1.51 -11.95 -8.41
N LEU A 33 -2.23 -11.01 -7.80
CA LEU A 33 -3.68 -11.08 -7.64
C LEU A 33 -4.41 -10.85 -8.97
N SER A 34 -5.30 -11.79 -9.29
CA SER A 34 -6.23 -11.61 -10.41
C SER A 34 -7.24 -10.50 -10.11
N ILE A 35 -7.67 -9.77 -11.13
CA ILE A 35 -8.74 -8.77 -11.03
C ILE A 35 -10.09 -9.38 -10.62
N ASP A 36 -10.28 -10.67 -10.86
CA ASP A 36 -11.50 -11.42 -10.51
C ASP A 36 -11.48 -11.93 -9.06
N ASP A 37 -10.38 -11.77 -8.34
CA ASP A 37 -10.27 -12.17 -6.94
C ASP A 37 -10.98 -11.17 -6.02
N ILE A 38 -11.69 -11.68 -5.01
CA ILE A 38 -12.40 -10.84 -4.03
C ILE A 38 -11.45 -9.93 -3.24
N GLU A 39 -10.19 -10.35 -3.02
CA GLU A 39 -9.20 -9.53 -2.36
C GLU A 39 -8.73 -8.35 -3.24
N TYR A 40 -8.96 -8.40 -4.56
CA TYR A 40 -8.49 -7.36 -5.48
C TYR A 40 -9.09 -6.00 -5.14
N GLU A 41 -10.39 -5.97 -4.81
CA GLU A 41 -11.07 -4.74 -4.42
C GLU A 41 -10.45 -4.13 -3.16
N TYR A 42 -10.08 -4.97 -2.18
CA TYR A 42 -9.42 -4.52 -0.96
C TYR A 42 -8.09 -3.85 -1.26
N TYR A 43 -7.19 -4.52 -2.01
CA TYR A 43 -5.88 -3.95 -2.31
C TYR A 43 -5.99 -2.70 -3.21
N ASN A 44 -6.90 -2.70 -4.18
CA ASN A 44 -7.14 -1.53 -5.03
C ASN A 44 -7.62 -0.32 -4.22
N MET A 45 -8.56 -0.53 -3.27
CA MET A 45 -9.00 0.53 -2.35
C MET A 45 -7.83 1.06 -1.51
N MET A 46 -6.97 0.18 -0.99
CA MET A 46 -5.82 0.59 -0.18
C MET A 46 -4.80 1.40 -0.98
N ILE A 47 -4.48 1.00 -2.21
CA ILE A 47 -3.59 1.76 -3.10
C ILE A 47 -4.17 3.15 -3.40
N LYS A 48 -5.48 3.25 -3.66
CA LYS A 48 -6.15 4.55 -3.85
C LYS A 48 -6.04 5.44 -2.59
N LYS A 49 -6.15 4.87 -1.39
CA LYS A 49 -5.97 5.62 -0.13
C LYS A 49 -4.55 6.14 0.03
N ILE A 50 -3.55 5.31 -0.28
CA ILE A 50 -2.13 5.71 -0.25
C ILE A 50 -1.90 6.88 -1.22
N TRP A 51 -2.42 6.76 -2.44
CA TRP A 51 -2.30 7.82 -3.44
C TRP A 51 -2.99 9.11 -3.00
N SER A 52 -4.22 9.04 -2.49
CA SER A 52 -4.94 10.22 -1.98
C SER A 52 -4.19 10.89 -0.84
N LYS A 53 -3.63 10.12 0.10
CA LYS A 53 -2.84 10.65 1.22
C LYS A 53 -1.58 11.38 0.73
N TYR A 54 -0.90 10.79 -0.24
CA TYR A 54 0.27 11.39 -0.86
C TYR A 54 -0.07 12.72 -1.54
N LEU A 55 -1.13 12.76 -2.34
CA LEU A 55 -1.55 13.99 -3.02
C LEU A 55 -1.90 15.12 -2.03
N VAL A 56 -2.64 14.82 -0.96
CA VAL A 56 -2.98 15.83 0.07
C VAL A 56 -1.72 16.40 0.72
N LYS A 57 -0.77 15.53 1.08
CA LYS A 57 0.51 15.96 1.68
C LYS A 57 1.33 16.86 0.74
N TYR A 58 1.27 16.60 -0.57
CA TYR A 58 1.98 17.40 -1.57
C TYR A 58 1.28 18.73 -1.87
N ASP A 59 -0.05 18.77 -1.80
CA ASP A 59 -0.82 20.02 -1.98
C ASP A 59 -0.55 21.01 -0.83
N GLU A 60 -0.42 20.51 0.40
CA GLU A 60 -0.08 21.32 1.60
C GLU A 60 1.40 21.77 1.66
N SER A 61 2.22 21.38 0.69
CA SER A 61 3.67 21.68 0.67
C SER A 61 4.07 22.89 -0.20
N TYR A 62 3.08 23.67 -0.67
CA TYR A 62 3.24 24.94 -1.39
C TYR A 62 2.75 26.15 -0.60
#